data_AF-A0A8J7TH05-F1
#
_entry.id   AF-A0A8J7TH05-F1
#
_cell.length_a   1.000
_cell.length_b   1.000
_cell.length_c   1.000
_cell.angle_alpha   90.00
_cell.angle_beta   90.00
_cell.angle_gamma   90.00
#
_symmetry.space_group_name_H-M   'P 1'
#
loop_
_entity.id
_entity.type
_entity.pdbx_description
1 polymer ?
#
loop_
_entity_poly.entity_id
_entity_poly.type
_entity_poly.pdbx_seq_one_letter_code
_entity_poly.pdbx_strand_id
1 'polypeptide(L)'
;MKRYGKTLMHHVPEETTLLLKGLCTDYQPRRDSADRDSLGSKANSEEFIPIFANNPHELRAFLEHMIEVEPRSPQGVYDTLLELRLQDWAHEQDPQKKSALQDAALCLLKSDYTVFDKALVLCQMHNFKEGVLYLYEKGKLYQQIMHYHMQNEEYAKVVEACKRYGEQEACLWEQALGYFARKEEDCKTYISQVLHHIDRNNLMPPLLVVQTLAHNSSATLSVIKDYLISKLQRESEQIEDDERKIRQYREDTAQLRTEIQELKNSAKIFQKTKCSMCNSPLELPSVHFLCGHSFHQHCFESYAESEAECPTCTPDNRKVMDMLRAQDQKRDLHENFARQLRCSNDGFSVVADYFGRGVFNKLTLITDLPGGKPGGGGGGLEADLQRDLLIHTKRNA
;
A
#
# COMPACT_ATOMS: atom_id res chain seq x y z
N MET A 1 -55.42 5.62 10.65
CA MET A 1 -54.45 4.51 10.52
C MET A 1 -53.85 4.01 11.84
N LYS A 2 -53.24 4.84 12.70
CA LYS A 2 -52.58 4.36 13.94
C LYS A 2 -53.47 3.57 14.93
N ARG A 3 -54.78 3.87 15.01
CA ARG A 3 -55.72 3.20 15.95
C ARG A 3 -56.50 2.01 15.35
N TYR A 4 -56.93 2.11 14.09
CA TYR A 4 -57.80 1.11 13.44
C TYR A 4 -57.13 0.37 12.27
N GLY A 5 -55.85 0.66 11.99
CA GLY A 5 -55.14 0.11 10.83
C GLY A 5 -55.08 -1.42 10.85
N LYS A 6 -54.84 -2.03 12.02
CA LYS A 6 -54.80 -3.49 12.17
C LYS A 6 -56.14 -4.15 11.86
N THR A 7 -57.25 -3.51 12.26
CA THR A 7 -58.62 -3.99 11.98
C THR A 7 -58.96 -3.84 10.51
N LEU A 8 -58.60 -2.72 9.88
CA LEU A 8 -58.79 -2.49 8.45
C LEU A 8 -57.99 -3.49 7.62
N MET A 9 -56.72 -3.72 7.97
CA MET A 9 -55.86 -4.70 7.31
C MET A 9 -56.34 -6.15 7.47
N HIS A 10 -57.11 -6.44 8.51
CA HIS A 10 -57.72 -7.77 8.71
C HIS A 10 -58.96 -7.99 7.84
N HIS A 11 -59.78 -6.97 7.61
CA HIS A 11 -61.05 -7.11 6.88
C HIS A 11 -60.97 -6.71 5.40
N VAL A 12 -60.13 -5.72 5.06
CA VAL A 12 -60.00 -5.19 3.70
C VAL A 12 -58.51 -4.90 3.39
N PRO A 13 -57.70 -5.95 3.20
CA PRO A 13 -56.24 -5.83 3.05
C PRO A 13 -55.83 -4.97 1.84
N GLU A 14 -56.33 -5.27 0.64
CA GLU A 14 -55.93 -4.58 -0.60
C GLU A 14 -56.24 -3.08 -0.58
N GLU A 15 -57.46 -2.69 -0.19
CA GLU A 15 -57.84 -1.26 -0.11
C GLU A 15 -57.06 -0.52 0.98
N THR A 16 -56.75 -1.21 2.10
CA THR A 16 -55.94 -0.64 3.16
C THR A 16 -54.49 -0.43 2.71
N THR A 17 -53.93 -1.35 1.92
CA THR A 17 -52.60 -1.21 1.31
C THR A 17 -52.55 -0.02 0.36
N LEU A 18 -53.54 0.13 -0.53
CA LEU A 18 -53.64 1.27 -1.46
C LEU A 18 -53.75 2.61 -0.73
N LEU A 19 -54.54 2.67 0.35
CA LEU A 19 -54.66 3.85 1.19
C LEU A 19 -53.32 4.20 1.85
N LEU A 20 -52.58 3.22 2.37
CA LEU A 20 -51.27 3.43 2.98
C LEU A 20 -50.22 3.89 1.96
N LYS A 21 -50.25 3.34 0.74
CA LYS A 21 -49.41 3.81 -0.37
C LYS A 21 -49.62 5.31 -0.62
N GLY A 22 -50.86 5.73 -0.85
CA GLY A 22 -51.19 7.14 -1.11
C GLY A 22 -50.87 8.08 0.05
N LEU A 23 -51.00 7.64 1.30
CA LEU A 23 -50.64 8.44 2.49
C LEU A 23 -49.13 8.69 2.61
N CYS A 24 -48.30 7.78 2.09
CA CYS A 24 -46.85 7.87 2.16
C CYS A 24 -46.23 8.50 0.89
N THR A 25 -46.88 8.43 -0.28
CA THR A 25 -46.31 8.95 -1.54
C THR A 25 -46.91 10.29 -1.99
N ASP A 26 -48.24 10.37 -2.06
CA ASP A 26 -48.98 11.42 -2.80
C ASP A 26 -49.98 12.18 -1.93
N TYR A 27 -49.72 12.26 -0.62
CA TYR A 27 -50.60 12.97 0.30
C TYR A 27 -50.59 14.48 0.03
N GLN A 28 -51.69 15.01 -0.51
CA GLN A 28 -51.94 16.44 -0.61
C GLN A 28 -52.93 16.86 0.49
N PRO A 29 -52.54 17.71 1.46
CA PRO A 29 -53.48 18.23 2.43
C PRO A 29 -54.55 19.07 1.72
N ARG A 30 -55.82 18.78 2.01
CA ARG A 30 -56.95 19.56 1.50
C ARG A 30 -56.83 20.98 2.05
N ARG A 31 -56.56 21.96 1.17
CA ARG A 31 -56.36 23.39 1.52
C ARG A 31 -57.66 23.99 2.06
N ASP A 32 -57.95 23.81 3.34
CA ASP A 32 -59.00 24.55 4.05
C ASP A 32 -58.66 24.69 5.55
N SER A 33 -57.54 25.34 5.87
CA SER A 33 -57.35 25.98 7.19
C SER A 33 -56.06 26.79 7.21
N ALA A 34 -56.18 28.07 7.57
CA ALA A 34 -55.12 29.06 7.63
C ALA A 34 -54.22 28.92 8.86
N ASP A 35 -53.42 27.85 8.94
CA ASP A 35 -52.27 27.76 9.85
C ASP A 35 -51.03 27.35 9.07
N ARG A 36 -50.07 28.28 9.00
CA ARG A 36 -48.98 28.28 8.01
C ARG A 36 -47.69 27.61 8.47
N ASP A 37 -47.68 26.91 9.62
CA ASP A 37 -46.45 26.40 10.24
C ASP A 37 -46.38 24.87 10.43
N SER A 38 -47.31 24.10 9.89
CA SER A 38 -47.16 22.64 9.78
C SER A 38 -47.13 22.25 8.31
N LEU A 39 -45.93 22.19 7.71
CA LEU A 39 -45.73 21.49 6.44
C LEU A 39 -46.41 20.13 6.58
N GLY A 40 -47.43 19.86 5.76
CA GLY A 40 -48.06 18.55 5.66
C GLY A 40 -47.03 17.53 5.18
N SER A 41 -46.23 17.02 6.12
CA SER A 41 -45.23 16.00 5.85
C SER A 41 -45.95 14.72 5.46
N LYS A 42 -45.44 14.06 4.41
CA LYS A 42 -45.77 12.66 4.12
C LYS A 42 -45.65 11.84 5.40
N ALA A 43 -46.58 10.90 5.59
CA ALA A 43 -46.52 10.03 6.76
C ALA A 43 -45.32 9.09 6.66
N ASN A 44 -44.65 8.83 7.78
CA ASN A 44 -43.48 7.93 7.82
C ASN A 44 -43.95 6.49 7.57
N SER A 45 -43.49 5.90 6.46
CA SER A 45 -43.82 4.54 6.04
C SER A 45 -43.40 3.46 7.05
N GLU A 46 -42.35 3.70 7.84
CA GLU A 46 -41.88 2.78 8.88
C GLU A 46 -42.90 2.60 10.02
N GLU A 47 -43.66 3.64 10.36
CA GLU A 47 -44.68 3.59 11.43
C GLU A 47 -45.85 2.64 11.09
N PHE A 48 -46.03 2.33 9.80
CA PHE A 48 -47.12 1.50 9.32
C PHE A 48 -46.74 0.04 9.11
N ILE A 49 -45.44 -0.30 9.16
CA ILE A 49 -44.97 -1.70 9.04
C ILE A 49 -45.69 -2.64 10.04
N PRO A 50 -45.88 -2.29 11.33
CA PRO A 50 -46.56 -3.16 12.29
C PRO A 50 -48.05 -3.40 12.01
N ILE A 51 -48.66 -2.65 11.09
CA ILE A 51 -50.07 -2.83 10.70
C ILE A 51 -50.23 -4.09 9.84
N PHE A 52 -49.20 -4.48 9.10
CA PHE A 52 -49.23 -5.61 8.18
C PHE A 52 -48.79 -6.95 8.81
N ALA A 53 -48.67 -7.03 10.14
CA ALA A 53 -48.06 -8.17 10.85
C ALA A 53 -48.60 -9.57 10.44
N ASN A 54 -49.84 -9.68 9.97
CA ASN A 54 -50.47 -10.94 9.54
C ASN A 54 -50.67 -11.05 8.01
N ASN A 55 -50.17 -10.10 7.22
CA ASN A 55 -50.37 -10.03 5.76
C ASN A 55 -49.03 -9.74 5.05
N PRO A 56 -48.15 -10.75 4.90
CA PRO A 56 -46.82 -10.56 4.31
C PRO A 56 -46.84 -10.21 2.82
N HIS A 57 -47.87 -10.65 2.08
CA HIS A 57 -48.08 -10.30 0.67
C HIS A 57 -48.33 -8.79 0.50
N GLU A 58 -49.24 -8.25 1.29
CA GLU A 58 -49.58 -6.82 1.29
C GLU A 58 -48.44 -5.94 1.80
N LEU A 59 -47.71 -6.42 2.82
CA LEU A 59 -46.52 -5.73 3.31
C LEU A 59 -45.47 -5.59 2.20
N ARG A 60 -45.20 -6.66 1.46
CA ARG A 60 -44.27 -6.62 0.33
C ARG A 60 -44.72 -5.62 -0.74
N ALA A 61 -45.98 -5.71 -1.18
CA ALA A 61 -46.52 -4.83 -2.20
C ALA A 61 -46.47 -3.35 -1.76
N PHE A 62 -46.62 -3.08 -0.47
CA PHE A 62 -46.42 -1.75 0.12
C PHE A 62 -44.96 -1.31 0.05
N LEU A 63 -44.03 -2.12 0.58
CA LEU A 63 -42.60 -1.78 0.65
C LEU A 63 -41.94 -1.63 -0.73
N GLU A 64 -42.28 -2.49 -1.70
CA GLU A 64 -41.80 -2.38 -3.09
C GLU A 64 -42.22 -1.04 -3.71
N HIS A 65 -43.48 -0.67 -3.53
CA HIS A 65 -43.99 0.60 -4.02
C HIS A 65 -43.31 1.81 -3.35
N MET A 66 -42.97 1.71 -2.05
CA MET A 66 -42.24 2.77 -1.35
C MET A 66 -40.84 2.99 -1.95
N ILE A 67 -40.12 1.92 -2.28
CA ILE A 67 -38.78 2.02 -2.88
C ILE A 67 -38.83 2.52 -4.32
N GLU A 68 -39.85 2.12 -5.10
CA GLU A 68 -40.04 2.58 -6.49
C GLU A 68 -40.37 4.08 -6.56
N VAL A 69 -41.26 4.56 -5.68
CA VAL A 69 -41.76 5.95 -5.73
C VAL A 69 -40.85 6.90 -4.95
N GLU A 70 -40.25 6.45 -3.84
CA GLU A 70 -39.38 7.27 -2.99
C GLU A 70 -38.10 6.51 -2.60
N PRO A 71 -37.02 6.63 -3.42
CA PRO A 71 -35.73 6.00 -3.10
C PRO A 71 -35.11 6.46 -1.78
N ARG A 72 -35.53 7.62 -1.24
CA ARG A 72 -35.13 8.12 0.08
C ARG A 72 -36.04 7.66 1.22
N SER A 73 -36.76 6.55 1.03
CA SER A 73 -37.56 5.93 2.07
C SER A 73 -36.74 5.64 3.35
N PRO A 74 -37.37 5.63 4.54
CA PRO A 74 -36.71 5.29 5.79
C PRO A 74 -35.98 3.95 5.73
N GLN A 75 -34.86 3.83 6.46
CA GLN A 75 -34.03 2.62 6.47
C GLN A 75 -34.82 1.37 6.91
N GLY A 76 -35.78 1.51 7.82
CA GLY A 76 -36.65 0.41 8.25
C GLY A 76 -37.45 -0.24 7.11
N VAL A 77 -37.80 0.52 6.05
CA VAL A 77 -38.47 -0.02 4.86
C VAL A 77 -37.55 -0.99 4.12
N TYR A 78 -36.28 -0.60 3.95
CA TYR A 78 -35.26 -1.43 3.29
C TYR A 78 -34.88 -2.65 4.14
N ASP A 79 -34.70 -2.47 5.44
CA ASP A 79 -34.38 -3.56 6.38
C ASP A 79 -35.49 -4.63 6.41
N THR A 80 -36.76 -4.21 6.54
CA THR A 80 -37.92 -5.14 6.54
C THR A 80 -38.14 -5.77 5.18
N LEU A 81 -37.94 -5.04 4.08
CA LEU A 81 -38.04 -5.65 2.75
C LEU A 81 -36.94 -6.71 2.55
N LEU A 82 -35.72 -6.44 2.99
CA LEU A 82 -34.62 -7.41 2.93
C LEU A 82 -34.95 -8.67 3.73
N GLU A 83 -35.48 -8.52 4.95
CA GLU A 83 -35.93 -9.65 5.79
C GLU A 83 -36.97 -10.51 5.07
N LEU A 84 -38.00 -9.89 4.49
CA LEU A 84 -39.03 -10.63 3.74
C LEU A 84 -38.46 -11.37 2.53
N ARG A 85 -37.58 -10.72 1.76
CA ARG A 85 -36.94 -11.33 0.59
C ARG A 85 -36.03 -12.50 0.95
N LEU A 86 -35.27 -12.39 2.05
CA LEU A 86 -34.45 -13.47 2.56
C LEU A 86 -35.31 -14.62 3.13
N GLN A 87 -36.44 -14.30 3.74
CA GLN A 87 -37.40 -15.30 4.20
C GLN A 87 -37.96 -16.10 3.02
N ASP A 88 -38.40 -15.46 1.92
CA ASP A 88 -38.89 -16.20 0.75
C ASP A 88 -37.78 -17.06 0.12
N TRP A 89 -36.59 -16.49 -0.01
CA TRP A 89 -35.44 -17.21 -0.57
C TRP A 89 -35.10 -18.46 0.24
N ALA A 90 -35.25 -18.39 1.58
CA ALA A 90 -35.03 -19.53 2.46
C ALA A 90 -36.10 -20.63 2.30
N HIS A 91 -37.36 -20.27 2.02
CA HIS A 91 -38.47 -21.22 1.86
C HIS A 91 -38.66 -21.71 0.41
N GLU A 92 -38.08 -21.03 -0.59
CA GLU A 92 -38.19 -21.40 -1.99
C GLU A 92 -37.34 -22.64 -2.33
N GLN A 93 -37.97 -23.61 -3.01
CA GLN A 93 -37.37 -24.88 -3.40
C GLN A 93 -37.00 -24.93 -4.88
N ASP A 94 -37.63 -24.09 -5.72
CA ASP A 94 -37.33 -24.02 -7.15
C ASP A 94 -35.99 -23.30 -7.40
N PRO A 95 -34.97 -23.97 -7.97
CA PRO A 95 -33.65 -23.37 -8.22
C PRO A 95 -33.69 -22.11 -9.08
N GLN A 96 -34.60 -22.03 -10.06
CA GLN A 96 -34.67 -20.88 -10.97
C GLN A 96 -35.26 -19.66 -10.26
N LYS A 97 -36.34 -19.84 -9.50
CA LYS A 97 -36.94 -18.77 -8.69
C LYS A 97 -36.02 -18.35 -7.54
N LYS A 98 -35.32 -19.31 -6.94
CA LYS A 98 -34.35 -19.05 -5.87
C LYS A 98 -33.20 -18.18 -6.35
N SER A 99 -32.67 -18.43 -7.56
CA SER A 99 -31.65 -17.55 -8.17
C SER A 99 -32.18 -16.14 -8.41
N ALA A 100 -33.41 -16.00 -8.93
CA ALA A 100 -34.01 -14.69 -9.16
C ALA A 100 -34.25 -13.90 -7.85
N LEU A 101 -34.69 -14.58 -6.79
CA LEU A 101 -34.86 -13.99 -5.46
C LEU A 101 -33.51 -13.58 -4.85
N GLN A 102 -32.47 -14.38 -5.07
CA GLN A 102 -31.10 -14.09 -4.65
C GLN A 102 -30.55 -12.84 -5.33
N ASP A 103 -30.71 -12.72 -6.65
CA ASP A 103 -30.28 -11.54 -7.40
C ASP A 103 -31.04 -10.29 -6.94
N ALA A 104 -32.35 -10.41 -6.69
CA ALA A 104 -33.15 -9.32 -6.15
C ALA A 104 -32.68 -8.88 -4.75
N ALA A 105 -32.37 -9.82 -3.85
CA ALA A 105 -31.84 -9.52 -2.53
C ALA A 105 -30.45 -8.84 -2.61
N LEU A 106 -29.57 -9.31 -3.51
CA LEU A 106 -28.28 -8.68 -3.75
C LEU A 106 -28.39 -7.28 -4.34
N CYS A 107 -29.34 -7.05 -5.24
CA CYS A 107 -29.65 -5.72 -5.76
C CYS A 107 -30.06 -4.76 -4.64
N LEU A 108 -30.86 -5.22 -3.67
CA LEU A 108 -31.26 -4.42 -2.52
C LEU A 108 -30.05 -4.08 -1.62
N LEU A 109 -29.15 -5.04 -1.36
CA LEU A 109 -27.92 -4.82 -0.59
C LEU A 109 -26.93 -3.85 -1.26
N LYS A 110 -26.94 -3.80 -2.60
CA LYS A 110 -26.15 -2.84 -3.39
C LYS A 110 -26.69 -1.41 -3.30
N SER A 111 -27.98 -1.24 -3.05
CA SER A 111 -28.54 0.07 -2.77
C SER A 111 -28.12 0.50 -1.37
N ASP A 112 -27.42 1.64 -1.23
CA ASP A 112 -26.77 2.08 0.02
C ASP A 112 -27.74 2.49 1.15
N TYR A 113 -28.98 1.99 1.15
CA TYR A 113 -30.06 2.39 2.04
C TYR A 113 -30.30 1.44 3.21
N THR A 114 -29.76 0.22 3.18
CA THR A 114 -29.81 -0.74 4.31
C THR A 114 -28.72 -0.45 5.34
N VAL A 115 -29.03 -0.60 6.63
CA VAL A 115 -28.01 -0.47 7.69
C VAL A 115 -27.09 -1.69 7.67
N PHE A 116 -25.79 -1.47 7.53
CA PHE A 116 -24.78 -2.53 7.37
C PHE A 116 -24.89 -3.65 8.41
N ASP A 117 -24.93 -3.31 9.70
CA ASP A 117 -24.95 -4.30 10.79
C ASP A 117 -26.23 -5.14 10.78
N LYS A 118 -27.38 -4.50 10.53
CA LYS A 118 -28.67 -5.21 10.44
C LYS A 118 -28.74 -6.10 9.22
N ALA A 119 -28.30 -5.61 8.06
CA ALA A 119 -28.24 -6.39 6.83
C ALA A 119 -27.35 -7.63 6.99
N LEU A 120 -26.23 -7.50 7.70
CA LEU A 120 -25.34 -8.62 8.00
C LEU A 120 -26.00 -9.66 8.90
N VAL A 121 -26.65 -9.23 9.99
CA VAL A 121 -27.38 -10.13 10.90
C VAL A 121 -28.49 -10.87 10.14
N LEU A 122 -29.27 -10.16 9.32
CA LEU A 122 -30.33 -10.76 8.50
C LEU A 122 -29.76 -11.81 7.53
N CYS A 123 -28.68 -11.50 6.82
CA CYS A 123 -28.05 -12.46 5.91
C CYS A 123 -27.51 -13.70 6.66
N GLN A 124 -26.92 -13.51 7.84
CA GLN A 124 -26.42 -14.62 8.67
C GLN A 124 -27.55 -15.49 9.21
N MET A 125 -28.64 -14.90 9.72
CA MET A 125 -29.80 -15.63 10.24
C MET A 125 -30.42 -16.55 9.20
N HIS A 126 -30.48 -16.10 7.94
CA HIS A 126 -31.04 -16.87 6.83
C HIS A 126 -30.02 -17.76 6.11
N ASN A 127 -28.76 -17.86 6.57
CA ASN A 127 -27.67 -18.58 5.90
C ASN A 127 -27.44 -18.13 4.43
N PHE A 128 -27.65 -16.85 4.15
CA PHE A 128 -27.51 -16.28 2.81
C PHE A 128 -26.03 -15.96 2.48
N LYS A 129 -25.32 -16.96 1.96
CA LYS A 129 -23.86 -16.93 1.76
C LYS A 129 -23.38 -15.73 0.91
N GLU A 130 -23.99 -15.52 -0.25
CA GLU A 130 -23.57 -14.47 -1.18
C GLU A 130 -23.75 -13.06 -0.60
N GLY A 131 -24.82 -12.82 0.15
CA GLY A 131 -25.03 -11.53 0.81
C GLY A 131 -24.05 -11.27 1.94
N VAL A 132 -23.71 -12.30 2.73
CA VAL A 132 -22.68 -12.19 3.78
C VAL A 132 -21.32 -11.86 3.17
N LEU A 133 -20.91 -12.56 2.11
CA LEU A 133 -19.64 -12.30 1.42
C LEU A 133 -19.60 -10.90 0.80
N TYR A 134 -20.69 -10.49 0.14
CA TYR A 134 -20.82 -9.15 -0.43
C TYR A 134 -20.70 -8.06 0.65
N LEU A 135 -21.37 -8.23 1.78
CA LEU A 135 -21.29 -7.28 2.90
C LEU A 135 -19.89 -7.23 3.49
N TYR A 136 -19.20 -8.37 3.66
CA TYR A 136 -17.82 -8.36 4.11
C TYR A 136 -16.88 -7.66 3.11
N GLU A 137 -17.08 -7.82 1.80
CA GLU A 137 -16.30 -7.13 0.78
C GLU A 137 -16.55 -5.62 0.82
N LYS A 138 -17.82 -5.20 0.92
CA LYS A 138 -18.22 -3.78 1.06
C LYS A 138 -17.64 -3.14 2.33
N GLY A 139 -17.62 -3.89 3.42
CA GLY A 139 -17.06 -3.47 4.71
C GLY A 139 -15.53 -3.58 4.80
N LYS A 140 -14.84 -4.07 3.76
CA LYS A 140 -13.40 -4.41 3.76
C LYS A 140 -12.98 -5.34 4.90
N LEU A 141 -13.89 -6.23 5.32
CA LEU A 141 -13.67 -7.20 6.39
C LEU A 141 -13.06 -8.50 5.83
N TYR A 142 -11.88 -8.40 5.20
CA TYR A 142 -11.28 -9.52 4.47
C TYR A 142 -10.94 -10.72 5.36
N GLN A 143 -10.56 -10.47 6.61
CA GLN A 143 -10.34 -11.53 7.60
C GLN A 143 -11.61 -12.37 7.85
N GLN A 144 -12.79 -11.73 7.82
CA GLN A 144 -14.07 -12.41 8.03
C GLN A 144 -14.47 -13.25 6.81
N ILE A 145 -14.19 -12.76 5.59
CA ILE A 145 -14.35 -13.55 4.34
C ILE A 145 -13.52 -14.83 4.43
N MET A 146 -12.27 -14.69 4.85
CA MET A 146 -11.37 -15.82 4.97
C MET A 146 -11.81 -16.80 6.07
N HIS A 147 -12.18 -16.31 7.25
CA HIS A 147 -12.76 -17.15 8.32
C HIS A 147 -14.01 -17.88 7.86
N TYR A 148 -14.86 -17.24 7.07
CA TYR A 148 -16.06 -17.85 6.51
C TYR A 148 -15.72 -19.02 5.59
N HIS A 149 -14.79 -18.85 4.65
CA HIS A 149 -14.33 -19.96 3.79
C HIS A 149 -13.62 -21.06 4.57
N MET A 150 -12.86 -20.71 5.62
CA MET A 150 -12.20 -21.66 6.52
C MET A 150 -13.20 -22.51 7.32
N GLN A 151 -14.30 -21.93 7.79
CA GLN A 151 -15.38 -22.64 8.50
C GLN A 151 -16.17 -23.57 7.58
N ASN A 152 -16.34 -23.20 6.31
CA ASN A 152 -17.03 -24.00 5.30
C ASN A 152 -16.10 -25.03 4.59
N GLU A 153 -14.83 -25.12 4.99
CA GLU A 153 -13.82 -26.03 4.41
C GLU A 153 -13.58 -25.83 2.89
N GLU A 154 -13.78 -24.61 2.40
CA GLU A 154 -13.62 -24.26 0.99
C GLU A 154 -12.16 -23.87 0.68
N TYR A 155 -11.23 -24.84 0.74
CA TYR A 155 -9.78 -24.61 0.64
C TYR A 155 -9.34 -23.80 -0.58
N ALA A 156 -9.93 -24.07 -1.75
CA ALA A 156 -9.62 -23.34 -2.98
C ALA A 156 -9.98 -21.84 -2.88
N LYS A 157 -11.12 -21.53 -2.27
CA LYS A 157 -11.60 -20.15 -2.09
C LYS A 157 -10.78 -19.39 -1.06
N VAL A 158 -10.23 -20.07 -0.04
CA VAL A 158 -9.28 -19.44 0.91
C VAL A 158 -8.05 -18.91 0.17
N VAL A 159 -7.44 -19.73 -0.69
CA VAL A 159 -6.27 -19.30 -1.48
C VAL A 159 -6.65 -18.20 -2.48
N GLU A 160 -7.82 -18.29 -3.10
CA GLU A 160 -8.31 -17.25 -3.99
C GLU A 160 -8.55 -15.91 -3.27
N ALA A 161 -9.13 -15.94 -2.07
CA ALA A 161 -9.30 -14.76 -1.22
C ALA A 161 -7.95 -14.14 -0.83
N CYS A 162 -6.95 -14.95 -0.47
CA CYS A 162 -5.59 -14.47 -0.23
C CYS A 162 -4.96 -13.84 -1.49
N LYS A 163 -5.21 -14.38 -2.69
CA LYS A 163 -4.71 -13.79 -3.93
C LYS A 163 -5.38 -12.46 -4.27
N ARG A 164 -6.69 -12.33 -4.01
CA ARG A 164 -7.45 -11.10 -4.30
C ARG A 164 -7.17 -9.99 -3.28
N TYR A 165 -7.11 -10.33 -2.00
CA TYR A 165 -7.05 -9.34 -0.90
C TYR A 165 -5.68 -9.27 -0.21
N GLY A 166 -4.77 -10.20 -0.49
CA GLY A 166 -3.48 -10.30 0.21
C GLY A 166 -2.47 -9.20 -0.10
N GLU A 167 -2.66 -8.42 -1.17
CA GLU A 167 -1.88 -7.18 -1.39
C GLU A 167 -2.32 -6.06 -0.43
N GLN A 168 -3.58 -6.06 -0.01
CA GLN A 168 -4.13 -5.07 0.92
C GLN A 168 -3.87 -5.47 2.37
N GLU A 169 -4.03 -6.76 2.68
CA GLU A 169 -3.76 -7.33 4.00
C GLU A 169 -2.85 -8.55 3.90
N ALA A 170 -1.54 -8.33 4.08
CA ALA A 170 -0.53 -9.40 4.05
C ALA A 170 -0.74 -10.47 5.15
N CYS A 171 -1.38 -10.11 6.28
CA CYS A 171 -1.67 -11.03 7.38
C CYS A 171 -2.63 -12.17 6.98
N LEU A 172 -3.36 -12.04 5.86
CA LEU A 172 -4.22 -13.11 5.34
C LEU A 172 -3.40 -14.36 4.97
N TRP A 173 -2.19 -14.18 4.43
CA TRP A 173 -1.32 -15.30 4.06
C TRP A 173 -0.79 -16.05 5.29
N GLU A 174 -0.50 -15.34 6.38
CA GLU A 174 -0.08 -15.94 7.65
C GLU A 174 -1.23 -16.77 8.26
N GLN A 175 -2.44 -16.22 8.28
CA GLN A 175 -3.63 -16.93 8.77
C GLN A 175 -3.96 -18.14 7.91
N ALA A 176 -3.86 -18.04 6.58
CA ALA A 176 -4.05 -19.16 5.67
C ALA A 176 -3.03 -20.27 5.92
N LEU A 177 -1.75 -19.91 6.09
CA LEU A 177 -0.70 -20.88 6.44
C LEU A 177 -1.01 -21.56 7.78
N GLY A 178 -1.36 -20.79 8.81
CA GLY A 178 -1.72 -21.33 10.12
C GLY A 178 -2.95 -22.24 10.10
N TYR A 179 -3.94 -21.94 9.26
CA TYR A 179 -5.13 -22.78 9.08
C TYR A 179 -4.79 -24.11 8.39
N PHE A 180 -4.12 -24.07 7.24
CA PHE A 180 -3.74 -25.29 6.52
C PHE A 180 -2.76 -26.15 7.32
N ALA A 181 -1.94 -25.53 8.18
CA ALA A 181 -1.02 -26.24 9.08
C ALA A 181 -1.70 -27.07 10.16
N ARG A 182 -2.94 -26.73 10.54
CA ARG A 182 -3.74 -27.42 11.58
C ARG A 182 -4.59 -28.56 11.02
N LYS A 183 -4.80 -28.61 9.70
CA LYS A 183 -5.69 -29.59 9.06
C LYS A 183 -4.94 -30.90 8.77
N GLU A 184 -5.46 -32.00 9.32
CA GLU A 184 -4.92 -33.37 9.16
C GLU A 184 -5.07 -33.96 7.75
N GLU A 185 -5.88 -33.32 6.90
CA GLU A 185 -6.07 -33.70 5.50
C GLU A 185 -4.86 -33.34 4.63
N ASP A 186 -4.72 -33.95 3.44
CA ASP A 186 -3.66 -33.68 2.48
C ASP A 186 -3.78 -32.27 1.85
N CYS A 187 -3.52 -31.23 2.64
CA CYS A 187 -3.47 -29.83 2.24
C CYS A 187 -2.10 -29.42 1.66
N LYS A 188 -1.24 -30.40 1.33
CA LYS A 188 0.16 -30.19 0.89
C LYS A 188 0.24 -29.22 -0.29
N THR A 189 -0.64 -29.37 -1.27
CA THR A 189 -0.67 -28.52 -2.47
C THR A 189 -1.00 -27.06 -2.14
N TYR A 190 -1.97 -26.83 -1.24
CA TYR A 190 -2.35 -25.49 -0.79
C TYR A 190 -1.27 -24.84 0.08
N ILE A 191 -0.64 -25.61 0.98
CA ILE A 191 0.51 -25.15 1.78
C ILE A 191 1.65 -24.73 0.86
N SER A 192 2.01 -25.54 -0.13
CA SER A 192 3.08 -25.19 -1.09
C SER A 192 2.74 -23.93 -1.89
N GLN A 193 1.49 -23.75 -2.32
CA GLN A 193 1.06 -22.52 -3.00
C GLN A 193 1.15 -21.28 -2.09
N VAL A 194 0.70 -21.39 -0.85
CA VAL A 194 0.78 -20.32 0.15
C VAL A 194 2.24 -19.97 0.46
N LEU A 195 3.10 -20.97 0.68
CA LEU A 195 4.53 -20.77 0.91
C LEU A 195 5.24 -20.12 -0.28
N HIS A 196 4.88 -20.50 -1.51
CA HIS A 196 5.44 -19.88 -2.71
C HIS A 196 5.09 -18.38 -2.80
N HIS A 197 3.86 -18.01 -2.46
CA HIS A 197 3.45 -16.61 -2.42
C HIS A 197 4.11 -15.82 -1.28
N ILE A 198 4.22 -16.43 -0.09
CA ILE A 198 4.94 -15.84 1.04
C ILE A 198 6.41 -15.60 0.68
N ASP A 199 7.05 -16.56 -0.01
CA ASP A 199 8.45 -16.43 -0.43
C ASP A 199 8.65 -15.30 -1.43
N ARG A 200 7.82 -15.29 -2.48
CA ARG A 200 7.93 -14.32 -3.58
C ARG A 200 7.75 -12.88 -3.12
N ASN A 201 6.85 -12.66 -2.17
CA ASN A 201 6.54 -11.33 -1.64
C ASN A 201 7.28 -11.02 -0.33
N ASN A 202 8.14 -11.94 0.14
CA ASN A 202 8.88 -11.84 1.40
C ASN A 202 8.01 -11.46 2.61
N LEU A 203 6.81 -12.05 2.70
CA LEU A 203 5.79 -11.66 3.68
C LEU A 203 6.11 -12.11 5.10
N MET A 204 6.88 -13.20 5.24
CA MET A 204 7.23 -13.77 6.53
C MET A 204 8.69 -14.25 6.54
N PRO A 205 9.43 -14.02 7.64
CA PRO A 205 10.74 -14.63 7.82
C PRO A 205 10.65 -16.16 7.84
N PRO A 206 11.68 -16.89 7.35
CA PRO A 206 11.69 -18.35 7.35
C PRO A 206 11.50 -18.96 8.74
N LEU A 207 12.03 -18.30 9.78
CA LEU A 207 11.86 -18.72 11.17
C LEU A 207 10.40 -18.69 11.61
N LEU A 208 9.65 -17.64 11.23
CA LEU A 208 8.24 -17.51 11.57
C LEU A 208 7.41 -18.57 10.85
N VAL A 209 7.73 -18.87 9.58
CA VAL A 209 7.09 -19.96 8.82
C VAL A 209 7.27 -21.30 9.54
N VAL A 210 8.49 -21.61 9.97
CA VAL A 210 8.79 -22.85 10.72
C VAL A 210 8.04 -22.88 12.04
N GLN A 211 8.03 -21.77 12.79
CA GLN A 211 7.33 -21.67 14.06
C GLN A 211 5.82 -21.90 13.91
N THR A 212 5.19 -21.25 12.92
CA THR A 212 3.76 -21.40 12.63
C THR A 212 3.40 -22.83 12.25
N LEU A 213 4.26 -23.53 11.51
CA LEU A 213 4.01 -24.93 11.15
C LEU A 213 4.25 -25.90 12.31
N ALA A 214 5.30 -25.66 13.10
CA ALA A 214 5.65 -26.48 14.25
C ALA A 214 4.55 -26.49 15.33
N HIS A 215 3.89 -25.36 15.57
CA HIS A 215 2.84 -25.24 16.59
C HIS A 215 1.51 -25.90 16.17
N ASN A 216 1.33 -26.24 14.89
CA ASN A 216 0.04 -26.67 14.34
C ASN A 216 0.03 -28.15 13.85
N SER A 217 1.18 -28.83 13.92
CA SER A 217 1.44 -30.29 13.99
C SER A 217 0.71 -31.32 13.11
N SER A 218 -0.01 -30.92 12.06
CA SER A 218 -0.48 -31.87 11.02
C SER A 218 0.36 -31.81 9.72
N ALA A 219 1.05 -30.69 9.49
CA ALA A 219 1.96 -30.53 8.38
C ALA A 219 3.29 -31.29 8.61
N THR A 220 3.63 -32.19 7.68
CA THR A 220 4.91 -32.91 7.70
C THR A 220 6.05 -32.00 7.25
N LEU A 221 7.21 -32.05 7.94
CA LEU A 221 8.44 -31.30 7.62
C LEU A 221 8.86 -31.45 6.15
N SER A 222 8.44 -32.53 5.47
CA SER A 222 8.65 -32.76 4.04
C SER A 222 8.08 -31.64 3.16
N VAL A 223 6.95 -31.02 3.53
CA VAL A 223 6.29 -29.98 2.72
C VAL A 223 7.12 -28.69 2.68
N ILE A 224 7.93 -28.43 3.72
CA ILE A 224 8.71 -27.19 3.84
C ILE A 224 10.20 -27.37 3.60
N LYS A 225 10.68 -28.61 3.49
CA LYS A 225 12.09 -28.89 3.24
C LYS A 225 12.58 -28.17 1.98
N ASP A 226 11.85 -28.30 0.88
CA ASP A 226 12.23 -27.69 -0.40
C ASP A 226 12.17 -26.16 -0.35
N TYR A 227 11.18 -25.60 0.37
CA TYR A 227 11.08 -24.16 0.63
C TYR A 227 12.30 -23.65 1.42
N LEU A 228 12.66 -24.31 2.52
CA LEU A 228 13.79 -23.91 3.36
C LEU A 228 15.12 -24.05 2.62
N ILE A 229 15.33 -25.15 1.89
CA ILE A 229 16.55 -25.34 1.08
C ILE A 229 16.66 -24.23 0.04
N SER A 230 15.60 -23.97 -0.72
CA SER A 230 15.62 -22.93 -1.77
C SER A 230 15.85 -21.54 -1.19
N LYS A 231 15.23 -21.23 -0.05
CA LYS A 231 15.39 -19.93 0.64
C LYS A 231 16.81 -19.74 1.15
N LEU A 232 17.36 -20.72 1.86
CA LEU A 232 18.71 -20.68 2.41
C LEU A 232 19.78 -20.63 1.32
N GLN A 233 19.56 -21.34 0.20
CA GLN A 233 20.47 -21.28 -0.95
C GLN A 233 20.49 -19.89 -1.56
N ARG A 234 19.32 -19.29 -1.83
CA ARG A 234 19.23 -17.93 -2.36
C ARG A 234 19.83 -16.88 -1.43
N GLU A 235 19.60 -17.00 -0.12
CA GLU A 235 20.21 -16.12 0.88
C GLU A 235 21.74 -16.29 0.92
N SER A 236 22.25 -17.52 0.82
CA SER A 236 23.69 -17.78 0.77
C SER A 236 24.34 -17.21 -0.50
N GLU A 237 23.70 -17.37 -1.66
CA GLU A 237 24.15 -16.78 -2.93
C GLU A 237 24.20 -15.26 -2.85
N GLN A 238 23.17 -14.64 -2.26
CA GLN A 238 23.14 -13.19 -2.05
C GLN A 238 24.28 -12.73 -1.12
N ILE A 239 24.54 -13.45 -0.04
CA ILE A 239 25.67 -13.17 0.87
C ILE A 239 27.00 -13.26 0.11
N GLU A 240 27.20 -14.30 -0.70
CA GLU A 240 28.45 -14.47 -1.46
C GLU A 240 28.67 -13.34 -2.47
N ASP A 241 27.63 -12.94 -3.18
CA ASP A 241 27.67 -11.83 -4.14
C ASP A 241 27.95 -10.48 -3.45
N ASP A 242 27.33 -10.24 -2.30
CA ASP A 242 27.56 -9.01 -1.54
C ASP A 242 28.96 -8.98 -0.93
N GLU A 243 29.46 -10.11 -0.40
CA GLU A 243 30.85 -10.23 0.04
C GLU A 243 31.85 -9.99 -1.10
N ARG A 244 31.56 -10.49 -2.30
CA ARG A 244 32.39 -10.27 -3.50
C ARG A 244 32.47 -8.79 -3.85
N LYS A 245 31.33 -8.09 -3.88
CA LYS A 245 31.29 -6.63 -4.10
C LYS A 245 32.03 -5.87 -3.01
N ILE A 246 31.87 -6.27 -1.74
CA ILE A 246 32.59 -5.65 -0.61
C ILE A 246 34.10 -5.79 -0.78
N ARG A 247 34.60 -6.97 -1.18
CA ARG A 247 36.03 -7.18 -1.45
C ARG A 247 36.51 -6.26 -2.58
N GLN A 248 35.80 -6.23 -3.71
CA GLN A 248 36.12 -5.37 -4.85
C GLN A 248 36.17 -3.89 -4.44
N TYR A 249 35.13 -3.37 -3.78
CA TYR A 249 35.11 -1.97 -3.35
C TYR A 249 36.20 -1.64 -2.33
N ARG A 250 36.60 -2.58 -1.46
CA ARG A 250 37.70 -2.38 -0.53
C ARG A 250 39.05 -2.28 -1.25
N GLU A 251 39.29 -3.15 -2.23
CA GLU A 251 40.49 -3.12 -3.06
C GLU A 251 40.57 -1.82 -3.86
N ASP A 252 39.50 -1.45 -4.56
CA ASP A 252 39.41 -0.21 -5.32
C ASP A 252 39.63 1.02 -4.41
N THR A 253 39.01 1.05 -3.24
CA THR A 253 39.18 2.14 -2.26
C THR A 253 40.62 2.23 -1.75
N ALA A 254 41.28 1.09 -1.50
CA ALA A 254 42.66 1.06 -1.06
C ALA A 254 43.62 1.54 -2.16
N GLN A 255 43.36 1.15 -3.41
CA GLN A 255 44.11 1.60 -4.58
C GLN A 255 43.96 3.12 -4.77
N LEU A 256 42.73 3.64 -4.75
CA LEU A 256 42.45 5.07 -4.86
C LEU A 256 43.12 5.88 -3.74
N ARG A 257 43.12 5.37 -2.49
CA ARG A 257 43.80 6.04 -1.37
C ARG A 257 45.31 6.10 -1.57
N THR A 258 45.90 5.02 -2.11
CA THR A 258 47.32 4.99 -2.46
C THR A 258 47.63 5.99 -3.56
N GLU A 259 46.82 6.04 -4.63
CA GLU A 259 46.96 7.01 -5.72
C GLU A 259 46.85 8.46 -5.23
N ILE A 260 45.90 8.77 -4.34
CA ILE A 260 45.78 10.10 -3.73
C ILE A 260 47.04 10.45 -2.94
N GLN A 261 47.60 9.51 -2.17
CA GLN A 261 48.80 9.74 -1.38
C GLN A 261 50.04 9.95 -2.26
N GLU A 262 50.15 9.20 -3.35
CA GLU A 262 51.20 9.38 -4.36
C GLU A 262 51.09 10.76 -5.02
N LEU A 263 49.89 11.15 -5.48
CA LEU A 263 49.65 12.47 -6.09
C LEU A 263 49.94 13.63 -5.13
N LYS A 264 49.74 13.44 -3.82
CA LYS A 264 49.98 14.48 -2.81
C LYS A 264 51.46 14.66 -2.44
N ASN A 265 52.22 13.57 -2.40
CA ASN A 265 53.56 13.58 -1.79
C ASN A 265 54.71 13.30 -2.77
N SER A 266 54.43 12.82 -3.98
CA SER A 266 55.46 12.45 -4.95
C SER A 266 55.46 13.39 -6.16
N ALA A 267 56.67 13.67 -6.68
CA ALA A 267 56.82 14.41 -7.92
C ALA A 267 56.43 13.53 -9.11
N LYS A 268 55.44 13.97 -9.90
CA LYS A 268 54.98 13.23 -11.08
C LYS A 268 55.83 13.59 -12.29
N ILE A 269 56.45 12.59 -12.92
CA ILE A 269 57.27 12.77 -14.13
C ILE A 269 56.37 12.69 -15.37
N PHE A 270 56.37 13.73 -16.19
CA PHE A 270 55.65 13.76 -17.46
C PHE A 270 56.57 13.33 -18.60
N GLN A 271 56.40 12.11 -19.10
CA GLN A 271 57.19 11.57 -20.22
C GLN A 271 56.44 11.58 -21.57
N LYS A 272 55.21 12.13 -21.63
CA LYS A 272 54.43 12.15 -22.87
C LYS A 272 55.06 13.09 -23.89
N THR A 273 55.36 12.55 -25.07
CA THR A 273 55.98 13.26 -26.19
C THR A 273 54.98 13.77 -27.22
N LYS A 274 53.67 13.57 -27.00
CA LYS A 274 52.60 13.97 -27.93
C LYS A 274 51.49 14.75 -27.21
N CYS A 275 50.89 15.70 -27.92
CA CYS A 275 49.74 16.47 -27.45
C CYS A 275 48.48 15.60 -27.45
N SER A 276 47.71 15.64 -26.37
CA SER A 276 46.51 14.81 -26.22
C SER A 276 45.30 15.33 -27.02
N MET A 277 45.39 16.53 -27.62
CA MET A 277 44.36 17.09 -28.53
C MET A 277 44.69 16.88 -30.00
N CYS A 278 45.87 17.29 -30.46
CA CYS A 278 46.24 17.24 -31.88
C CYS A 278 47.09 16.02 -32.26
N ASN A 279 47.54 15.20 -31.30
CA ASN A 279 48.43 14.05 -31.48
C ASN A 279 49.81 14.34 -32.13
N SER A 280 50.13 15.60 -32.39
CA SER A 280 51.45 16.02 -32.86
C SER A 280 52.51 15.96 -31.75
N PRO A 281 53.81 15.89 -32.11
CA PRO A 281 54.89 15.97 -31.14
C PRO A 281 54.74 17.20 -30.24
N LEU A 282 54.93 17.03 -28.94
CA LEU A 282 54.79 18.10 -27.97
C LEU A 282 55.96 19.08 -28.15
N GLU A 283 55.63 20.36 -28.32
CA GLU A 283 56.60 21.44 -28.44
C GLU A 283 56.38 22.42 -27.28
N LEU A 284 57.45 23.11 -26.87
CA LEU A 284 57.37 24.12 -25.83
C LEU A 284 56.80 25.42 -26.43
N PRO A 285 55.90 26.12 -25.71
CA PRO A 285 55.42 25.85 -24.35
C PRO A 285 54.30 24.81 -24.25
N SER A 286 54.35 23.97 -23.20
CA SER A 286 53.40 22.88 -22.95
C SER A 286 52.76 22.95 -21.56
N VAL A 287 51.52 22.48 -21.45
CA VAL A 287 50.74 22.40 -20.20
C VAL A 287 50.53 20.92 -19.85
N HIS A 288 50.80 20.56 -18.58
CA HIS A 288 50.71 19.19 -18.08
C HIS A 288 49.76 19.12 -16.89
N PHE A 289 48.82 18.18 -16.92
CA PHE A 289 47.87 17.93 -15.83
C PHE A 289 48.26 16.68 -15.04
N LEU A 290 47.98 16.67 -13.73
CA LEU A 290 48.27 15.51 -12.87
C LEU A 290 47.52 14.22 -13.26
N CYS A 291 46.44 14.32 -14.07
CA CYS A 291 45.80 13.17 -14.71
C CYS A 291 46.68 12.52 -15.80
N GLY A 292 47.85 13.10 -16.12
CA GLY A 292 48.82 12.60 -17.08
C GLY A 292 48.57 13.07 -18.52
N HIS A 293 47.57 13.93 -18.77
CA HIS A 293 47.39 14.56 -20.08
C HIS A 293 48.35 15.74 -20.28
N SER A 294 48.81 15.89 -21.50
CA SER A 294 49.78 16.92 -21.89
C SER A 294 49.33 17.57 -23.19
N PHE A 295 49.44 18.89 -23.26
CA PHE A 295 48.91 19.71 -24.35
C PHE A 295 49.93 20.78 -24.74
N HIS A 296 49.93 21.21 -26.00
CA HIS A 296 50.55 22.49 -26.36
C HIS A 296 49.77 23.61 -25.69
N GLN A 297 50.45 24.69 -25.28
CA GLN A 297 49.77 25.85 -24.69
C GLN A 297 48.65 26.38 -25.60
N HIS A 298 48.91 26.50 -26.90
CA HIS A 298 47.91 26.97 -27.86
C HIS A 298 46.72 25.99 -28.01
N CYS A 299 46.97 24.68 -28.02
CA CYS A 299 45.91 23.68 -28.06
C CYS A 299 45.10 23.65 -26.76
N PHE A 300 45.70 24.00 -25.63
CA PHE A 300 44.99 24.14 -24.37
C PHE A 300 44.09 25.38 -24.38
N GLU A 301 44.64 26.56 -24.69
CA GLU A 301 43.90 27.83 -24.74
C GLU A 301 42.72 27.81 -25.72
N SER A 302 42.83 27.06 -26.81
CA SER A 302 41.77 26.98 -27.83
C SER A 302 40.59 26.08 -27.44
N TYR A 303 40.80 25.11 -26.54
CA TYR A 303 39.82 24.05 -26.25
C TYR A 303 39.44 23.94 -24.76
N ALA A 304 40.19 24.56 -23.86
CA ALA A 304 39.89 24.55 -22.43
C ALA A 304 38.87 25.64 -22.08
N GLU A 305 37.84 25.26 -21.32
CA GLU A 305 36.88 26.22 -20.75
C GLU A 305 37.42 26.91 -19.48
N SER A 306 38.42 26.32 -18.82
CA SER A 306 39.03 26.79 -17.56
C SER A 306 40.52 26.46 -17.52
N GLU A 307 41.33 27.37 -16.95
CA GLU A 307 42.78 27.20 -16.81
C GLU A 307 43.16 26.05 -15.85
N ALA A 308 42.26 25.64 -14.97
CA ALA A 308 42.51 24.63 -13.94
C ALA A 308 42.04 23.22 -14.33
N GLU A 309 41.40 23.05 -15.49
CA GLU A 309 40.75 21.79 -15.85
C GLU A 309 41.33 21.15 -17.12
N CYS A 310 41.50 19.84 -17.09
CA CYS A 310 41.98 19.08 -18.23
C CYS A 310 40.83 18.86 -19.23
N PRO A 311 40.89 19.37 -20.48
CA PRO A 311 39.79 19.30 -21.44
C PRO A 311 39.30 17.87 -21.74
N THR A 312 40.21 16.89 -21.69
CA THR A 312 39.90 15.47 -21.89
C THR A 312 39.14 14.85 -20.71
N CYS A 313 39.36 15.31 -19.47
CA CYS A 313 38.77 14.73 -18.27
C CYS A 313 37.58 15.54 -17.74
N THR A 314 37.48 16.82 -18.07
CA THR A 314 36.36 17.70 -17.73
C THR A 314 34.98 17.08 -17.99
N PRO A 315 34.66 16.48 -19.16
CA PRO A 315 33.32 15.95 -19.40
C PRO A 315 32.92 14.83 -18.43
N ASP A 316 33.85 13.95 -18.06
CA ASP A 316 33.56 12.86 -17.11
C ASP A 316 33.57 13.35 -15.67
N ASN A 317 34.50 14.22 -15.30
CA ASN A 317 34.51 14.88 -13.99
C ASN A 317 33.21 15.67 -13.77
N ARG A 318 32.70 16.36 -14.79
CA ARG A 318 31.45 17.12 -14.71
C ARG A 318 30.25 16.23 -14.42
N LYS A 319 30.16 15.04 -15.04
CA LYS A 319 29.10 14.05 -14.72
C LYS A 319 29.14 13.66 -13.24
N VAL A 320 30.33 13.37 -12.72
CA VAL A 320 30.50 13.02 -11.30
C VAL A 320 30.11 14.18 -10.39
N MET A 321 30.55 15.40 -10.71
CA MET A 321 30.22 16.61 -9.96
C MET A 321 28.71 16.90 -9.97
N ASP A 322 28.05 16.74 -11.12
CA ASP A 322 26.60 16.93 -11.24
C ASP A 322 25.82 15.87 -10.45
N MET A 323 26.30 14.61 -10.42
CA MET A 323 25.74 13.58 -9.55
C MET A 323 25.87 13.95 -8.07
N LEU A 324 27.03 14.44 -7.64
CA LEU A 324 27.26 14.86 -6.25
C LEU A 324 26.36 16.06 -5.88
N ARG A 325 26.19 17.04 -6.78
CA ARG A 325 25.27 18.17 -6.57
C ARG A 325 23.81 17.71 -6.49
N ALA A 326 23.38 16.81 -7.38
CA ALA A 326 22.02 16.28 -7.38
C ALA A 326 21.74 15.47 -6.09
N GLN A 327 22.76 14.81 -5.55
CA GLN A 327 22.69 14.10 -4.28
C GLN A 327 22.58 15.07 -3.09
N ASP A 328 23.38 16.14 -3.07
CA ASP A 328 23.31 17.19 -2.04
C ASP A 328 21.96 17.91 -2.04
N GLN A 329 21.41 18.24 -3.21
CA GLN A 329 20.06 18.83 -3.34
C GLN A 329 18.94 17.93 -2.80
N LYS A 330 19.14 16.61 -2.85
CA LYS A 330 18.18 15.62 -2.34
C LYS A 330 18.32 15.37 -0.83
N ARG A 331 19.36 15.91 -0.17
CA ARG A 331 19.54 15.80 1.28
C ARG A 331 18.37 16.38 2.06
N ASP A 332 17.81 17.49 1.59
CA ASP A 332 16.82 18.27 2.34
C ASP A 332 15.37 17.77 2.13
N LEU A 333 15.17 16.70 1.35
CA LEU A 333 13.84 16.15 1.02
C LEU A 333 13.41 15.04 2.00
N HIS A 334 13.42 15.35 3.30
CA HIS A 334 13.07 14.40 4.37
C HIS A 334 11.64 13.84 4.23
N GLU A 335 10.72 14.63 3.68
CA GLU A 335 9.33 14.19 3.43
C GLU A 335 9.23 13.09 2.38
N ASN A 336 10.09 13.13 1.36
CA ASN A 336 10.15 12.10 0.33
C ASN A 336 10.70 10.79 0.88
N PHE A 337 11.72 10.86 1.73
CA PHE A 337 12.23 9.71 2.46
C PHE A 337 11.15 9.09 3.34
N ALA A 338 10.44 9.89 4.15
CA ALA A 338 9.37 9.39 5.02
C ALA A 338 8.23 8.73 4.23
N ARG A 339 7.89 9.27 3.05
CA ARG A 339 6.93 8.64 2.14
C ARG A 339 7.46 7.33 1.57
N GLN A 340 8.70 7.29 1.09
CA GLN A 340 9.32 6.07 0.55
C GLN A 340 9.44 4.97 1.61
N LEU A 341 9.81 5.33 2.84
CA LEU A 341 9.92 4.39 3.96
C LEU A 341 8.56 3.78 4.32
N ARG A 342 7.48 4.59 4.32
CA ARG A 342 6.12 4.11 4.61
C ARG A 342 5.55 3.20 3.51
N CYS A 343 6.01 3.36 2.27
CA CYS A 343 5.50 2.61 1.13
C CYS A 343 6.41 1.46 0.67
N SER A 344 7.60 1.31 1.27
CA SER A 344 8.56 0.28 0.89
C SER A 344 8.37 -1.00 1.71
N ASN A 345 8.46 -2.15 1.03
CA ASN A 345 8.53 -3.46 1.68
C ASN A 345 9.90 -3.71 2.31
N ASP A 346 10.94 -3.01 1.85
CA ASP A 346 12.28 -3.06 2.42
C ASP A 346 12.67 -1.68 2.95
N GLY A 347 12.39 -1.46 4.22
CA GLY A 347 12.75 -0.23 4.91
C GLY A 347 14.25 -0.07 5.11
N PHE A 348 15.00 -1.18 5.21
CA PHE A 348 16.45 -1.12 5.41
C PHE A 348 17.16 -0.60 4.17
N SER A 349 16.81 -1.08 2.97
CA SER A 349 17.39 -0.56 1.73
C SER A 349 17.10 0.92 1.51
N VAL A 350 15.89 1.39 1.83
CA VAL A 350 15.54 2.82 1.74
C VAL A 350 16.37 3.65 2.73
N VAL A 351 16.57 3.15 3.95
CA VAL A 351 17.44 3.80 4.94
C VAL A 351 18.90 3.78 4.51
N ALA A 352 19.39 2.66 3.97
CA ALA A 352 20.77 2.51 3.50
C ALA A 352 21.07 3.43 2.32
N ASP A 353 20.16 3.53 1.35
CA ASP A 353 20.26 4.49 0.24
C ASP A 353 20.22 5.94 0.75
N TYR A 354 19.29 6.25 1.66
CA TYR A 354 19.21 7.58 2.26
C TYR A 354 20.49 7.95 3.03
N PHE A 355 21.06 7.01 3.79
CA PHE A 355 22.33 7.22 4.48
C PHE A 355 23.51 7.33 3.50
N GLY A 356 23.53 6.49 2.47
CA GLY A 356 24.52 6.50 1.38
C GLY A 356 24.55 7.82 0.60
N ARG A 357 23.46 8.60 0.65
CA ARG A 357 23.41 9.95 0.09
C ARG A 357 24.24 10.98 0.87
N GLY A 358 24.80 10.64 2.03
CA GLY A 358 25.67 11.53 2.79
C GLY A 358 24.90 12.60 3.57
N VAL A 359 23.72 12.27 4.09
CA VAL A 359 22.82 13.21 4.80
C VAL A 359 23.49 13.89 6.00
N PHE A 360 24.48 13.23 6.62
CA PHE A 360 25.23 13.74 7.76
C PHE A 360 26.61 14.32 7.40
N ASN A 361 27.10 14.09 6.18
CA ASN A 361 28.44 14.52 5.76
C ASN A 361 28.33 15.52 4.60
N LYS A 362 28.73 16.77 4.84
CA LYS A 362 28.85 17.76 3.76
C LYS A 362 29.97 17.31 2.82
N LEU A 363 29.64 16.90 1.61
CA LEU A 363 30.61 16.58 0.57
C LEU A 363 31.30 17.89 0.15
N THR A 364 32.49 18.17 0.70
CA THR A 364 33.28 19.35 0.33
C THR A 364 33.88 19.13 -1.06
N LEU A 365 33.25 19.69 -2.09
CA LEU A 365 33.82 19.76 -3.43
C LEU A 365 35.05 20.67 -3.40
N ILE A 366 36.24 20.10 -3.58
CA ILE A 366 37.52 20.83 -3.64
C ILE A 366 37.62 21.53 -5.00
N THR A 367 36.75 22.49 -5.29
CA THR A 367 36.86 23.37 -6.47
C THR A 367 36.95 24.85 -6.10
N ASP A 368 36.66 25.20 -4.84
CA ASP A 368 36.75 26.58 -4.38
C ASP A 368 38.17 26.86 -3.87
N LEU A 369 39.01 27.45 -4.71
CA LEU A 369 40.26 28.07 -4.26
C LEU A 369 39.94 29.17 -3.22
N PRO A 370 40.72 29.29 -2.13
CA PRO A 370 40.51 30.30 -1.10
C PRO A 370 40.99 31.67 -1.61
N GLY A 371 40.13 32.41 -2.31
CA GLY A 371 40.49 33.71 -2.87
C GLY A 371 39.36 34.69 -3.21
N GLY A 372 38.09 34.30 -3.05
CA GLY A 372 36.94 35.19 -3.25
C GLY A 372 36.32 35.59 -1.91
N LYS A 373 36.19 36.90 -1.65
CA LYS A 373 35.53 37.48 -0.47
C LYS A 373 34.23 36.74 -0.11
N PRO A 374 33.92 36.51 1.19
CA PRO A 374 32.64 35.96 1.60
C PRO A 374 31.55 37.04 1.41
N GLY A 375 30.83 36.96 0.30
CA GLY A 375 29.55 37.63 0.12
C GLY A 375 28.48 36.85 0.86
N GLY A 376 28.22 37.26 2.11
CA GLY A 376 26.96 37.12 2.86
C GLY A 376 26.14 35.84 2.72
N GLY A 377 26.22 34.98 3.73
CA GLY A 377 25.15 34.04 4.09
C GLY A 377 25.63 32.61 4.35
N GLY A 378 25.79 32.25 5.63
CA GLY A 378 25.88 30.85 6.04
C GLY A 378 27.26 30.36 6.51
N GLY A 379 27.91 31.09 7.42
CA GLY A 379 29.08 30.60 8.16
C GLY A 379 28.93 30.93 9.63
N GLY A 380 28.41 29.99 10.43
CA GLY A 380 28.22 30.23 11.86
C GLY A 380 27.85 29.03 12.73
N LEU A 381 27.66 27.82 12.20
CA LEU A 381 27.22 26.68 13.02
C LEU A 381 28.35 25.69 13.35
N GLU A 382 29.36 25.54 12.48
CA GLU A 382 30.41 24.52 12.65
C GLU A 382 31.50 24.95 13.66
N ALA A 383 31.79 26.26 13.74
CA ALA A 383 32.79 26.78 14.67
C ALA A 383 32.31 26.78 16.15
N ASP A 384 31.01 26.91 16.39
CA ASP A 384 30.44 26.93 17.74
C ASP A 384 30.27 25.52 18.30
N LEU A 385 29.86 24.54 17.47
CA LEU A 385 29.76 23.12 17.87
C LEU A 385 31.10 22.51 18.27
N GLN A 386 32.18 22.87 17.59
CA GLN A 386 33.52 22.34 17.89
C GLN A 386 34.16 23.02 19.10
N ARG A 387 33.73 24.26 19.44
CA ARG A 387 34.16 24.96 20.65
C ARG A 387 33.47 24.40 21.89
N ASP A 388 32.18 24.09 21.81
CA ASP A 388 31.41 23.53 22.93
C ASP A 388 31.88 22.12 23.32
N LEU A 389 32.26 21.28 22.35
CA LEU A 389 32.81 19.94 22.61
C LEU A 389 34.17 19.96 23.33
N LEU A 390 34.98 20.99 23.10
CA LEU A 390 36.30 21.16 23.75
C LEU A 390 36.20 21.80 25.15
N ILE A 391 35.14 22.55 25.45
CA ILE A 391 34.92 23.15 26.77
C ILE A 391 34.35 22.11 27.76
N HIS A 392 33.54 21.17 27.28
CA HIS A 392 32.97 20.12 28.13
C HIS A 392 33.92 18.97 28.49
N THR A 393 34.98 18.73 27.71
CA THR A 393 35.98 17.69 28.00
C THR A 393 37.02 18.12 29.04
N LYS A 394 37.17 19.42 29.32
CA LYS A 394 38.15 19.93 30.30
C LYS A 394 37.62 20.14 31.71
N ARG A 395 36.33 19.85 31.95
CA ARG A 395 35.67 20.06 33.25
C ARG A 395 35.47 18.77 34.06
N ASN A 396 35.81 17.61 33.50
CA ASN A 396 35.78 16.30 34.17
C ASN A 396 37.11 15.55 34.00
N ALA A 397 38.22 16.17 34.42
CA ALA A 397 39.49 15.52 34.69
C ALA A 397 40.11 16.12 35.95
#